data_AF-A0A222FP50-F1
#
_entry.id   AF-A0A222FP50-F1
#
_cell.length_a   1.000
_cell.length_b   1.000
_cell.length_c   1.000
_cell.angle_alpha   90.00
_cell.angle_beta   90.00
_cell.angle_gamma   90.00
#
_symmetry.space_group_name_H-M   'P 1'
#
loop_
_entity.id
_entity.type
_entity.pdbx_description
1 polymer ?
#
loop_
_entity_poly.entity_id
_entity_poly.type
_entity_poly.pdbx_seq_one_letter_code
_entity_poly.pdbx_strand_id
1 'polypeptide(L)'
;MSIRLNAKHMKMMIFSICLAFPIHALSIELKDGLGPDDVLWGKLTAADFEAGYSPTFAVDAGDGVVYTYDSTIGKANYEKGVLLDAWPIHPWPGHLFFAGEYAAAAEAASIARGGDLELPENPTELVSRVASYLSLDSTMPAGCLKSIPLRYGDFDSDGTSEVVLFAGASIVFFSPLNEEVIFSYHYELNDELIEDVVKEIFPPPYSDSDPQYFSDSGADVLVMQKLPAQKSYSKIFVSNFDGDDALDIILWRKMYRSNLRSESVSGFHMIGEVAMHYELVEGGYALQETSTIDALTWLDDKKLTWQQGFPSRSECPGEEGKLIPEMHDPLLNDPDVLR
;
A
#
# COMPACT_ATOMS: atom_id res chain seq x y z
N MET A 1 27.96 -20.66 -7.02
CA MET A 1 28.52 -19.34 -6.63
C MET A 1 27.39 -18.61 -5.93
N SER A 2 27.47 -18.45 -4.60
CA SER A 2 26.34 -18.01 -3.78
C SER A 2 26.38 -16.50 -3.60
N ILE A 3 25.46 -15.80 -4.25
CA ILE A 3 25.20 -14.38 -3.98
C ILE A 3 24.15 -14.33 -2.88
N ARG A 4 24.56 -13.90 -1.68
CA ARG A 4 23.64 -13.55 -0.60
C ARG A 4 23.15 -12.13 -0.88
N LEU A 5 21.86 -11.96 -1.15
CA LEU A 5 21.22 -10.65 -1.09
C LEU A 5 21.22 -10.21 0.38
N ASN A 6 22.05 -9.21 0.66
CA ASN A 6 22.10 -8.54 1.94
C ASN A 6 21.16 -7.34 1.78
N ALA A 7 20.01 -7.34 2.47
CA ALA A 7 19.08 -6.21 2.58
C ALA A 7 19.69 -5.03 3.37
N LYS A 8 20.96 -4.70 3.10
CA LYS A 8 21.80 -3.78 3.86
C LYS A 8 21.88 -2.38 3.26
N HIS A 9 21.16 -2.10 2.17
CA HIS A 9 21.32 -0.82 1.45
C HIS A 9 20.06 0.07 1.41
N MET A 10 18.99 -0.30 2.12
CA MET A 10 18.01 0.70 2.55
C MET A 10 18.58 1.39 3.81
N LYS A 11 19.23 2.55 3.62
CA LYS A 11 19.72 3.35 4.75
C LYS A 11 18.57 4.19 5.28
N MET A 12 17.96 3.74 6.37
CA MET A 12 17.12 4.60 7.20
C MET A 12 18.03 5.50 8.04
N MET A 13 18.12 6.79 7.71
CA MET A 13 18.85 7.76 8.52
C MET A 13 17.85 8.51 9.41
N ILE A 14 17.64 8.00 10.64
CA ILE A 14 16.85 8.69 11.66
C ILE A 14 17.79 9.63 12.41
N PHE A 15 17.63 10.94 12.23
CA PHE A 15 18.22 11.94 13.13
C PHE A 15 17.17 12.33 14.18
N SER A 16 17.36 11.87 15.42
CA SER A 16 16.73 12.48 16.59
C SER A 16 17.75 13.37 17.26
N ILE A 17 17.77 14.66 16.90
CA ILE A 17 18.57 15.68 17.59
C ILE A 17 17.60 16.56 18.38
N CYS A 18 17.48 16.30 19.68
CA CYS A 18 17.00 17.27 20.64
C CYS A 18 18.16 18.21 20.98
N LEU A 19 18.22 19.38 20.33
CA LEU A 19 19.01 20.51 20.79
C LEU A 19 18.17 21.78 20.68
N ALA A 20 17.67 22.24 21.84
CA ALA A 20 17.06 23.54 22.00
C ALA A 20 18.08 24.65 21.72
N PHE A 21 17.76 25.66 20.88
CA PHE A 21 18.20 27.08 20.89
C PHE A 21 17.77 27.81 19.58
N PRO A 22 17.78 29.17 19.54
CA PRO A 22 16.61 30.04 19.41
C PRO A 22 16.06 30.28 17.98
N ILE A 23 14.74 30.45 17.92
CA ILE A 23 13.92 30.74 16.74
C ILE A 23 14.33 32.09 16.10
N HIS A 24 14.76 32.05 14.84
CA HIS A 24 14.72 33.20 13.94
C HIS A 24 13.66 32.92 12.88
N ALA A 25 12.53 33.63 12.96
CA ALA A 25 11.50 33.58 11.93
C ALA A 25 11.93 34.44 10.75
N LEU A 26 11.99 33.84 9.56
CA LEU A 26 12.14 34.53 8.28
C LEU A 26 10.74 34.72 7.69
N SER A 27 10.25 35.96 7.60
CA SER A 27 9.02 36.27 6.88
C SER A 27 9.34 36.72 5.46
N ILE A 28 8.66 36.13 4.49
CA ILE A 28 8.61 36.63 3.11
C ILE A 28 7.13 36.71 2.75
N GLU A 29 6.68 37.83 2.25
CA GLU A 29 5.30 38.12 1.83
C GLU A 29 5.15 37.81 0.33
N LEU A 30 4.03 37.24 -0.11
CA LEU A 30 3.70 37.07 -1.54
C LEU A 30 2.31 37.67 -1.81
N LYS A 31 2.20 38.39 -2.93
CA LYS A 31 0.98 39.06 -3.42
C LYS A 31 0.28 38.21 -4.49
N ASP A 32 -1.05 38.27 -4.45
CA ASP A 32 -2.04 37.51 -5.23
C ASP A 32 -1.93 37.62 -6.77
N GLY A 33 -2.33 36.53 -7.45
CA GLY A 33 -2.64 36.50 -8.88
C GLY A 33 -2.94 35.10 -9.41
N LEU A 34 -4.14 34.57 -9.12
CA LEU A 34 -4.55 33.17 -9.34
C LEU A 34 -4.86 32.79 -10.80
N GLY A 35 -4.38 31.61 -11.21
CA GLY A 35 -4.84 30.74 -12.31
C GLY A 35 -4.91 29.26 -11.87
N PRO A 36 -5.50 28.35 -12.67
CA PRO A 36 -5.73 26.94 -12.31
C PRO A 36 -4.45 26.09 -12.13
N ASP A 37 -3.27 26.63 -12.41
CA ASP A 37 -1.96 26.05 -12.11
C ASP A 37 -1.41 26.49 -10.72
N ASP A 38 -2.14 27.33 -9.99
CA ASP A 38 -1.76 27.77 -8.65
C ASP A 38 -2.26 26.79 -7.59
N VAL A 39 -1.56 25.66 -7.49
CA VAL A 39 -1.51 24.92 -6.22
C VAL A 39 -0.89 25.88 -5.20
N LEU A 40 -1.69 26.27 -4.21
CA LEU A 40 -1.25 27.04 -3.05
C LEU A 40 -0.19 26.22 -2.30
N TRP A 41 1.08 26.37 -2.70
CA TRP A 41 2.22 26.02 -1.87
C TRP A 41 2.22 26.99 -0.68
N GLY A 42 1.38 26.71 0.30
CA GLY A 42 1.51 27.31 1.62
C GLY A 42 2.95 27.11 2.05
N LYS A 43 3.62 28.20 2.46
CA LYS A 43 4.99 28.14 2.96
C LYS A 43 5.01 27.22 4.16
N LEU A 44 5.48 25.99 3.97
CA LEU A 44 5.85 25.11 5.06
C LEU A 44 7.04 25.77 5.78
N THR A 45 6.77 26.31 6.95
CA THR A 45 7.80 26.89 7.81
C THR A 45 8.40 25.79 8.69
N ALA A 46 9.59 26.05 9.25
CA ALA A 46 10.12 25.22 10.32
C ALA A 46 9.16 25.13 11.53
N ALA A 47 8.26 26.10 11.71
CA ALA A 47 7.24 26.06 12.75
C ALA A 47 6.07 25.11 12.42
N ASP A 48 5.70 24.94 11.15
CA ASP A 48 4.69 23.94 10.73
C ASP A 48 5.23 22.51 10.92
N PHE A 49 6.54 22.35 10.74
CA PHE A 49 7.30 21.13 11.02
C PHE A 49 7.32 20.79 12.52
N GLU A 50 7.46 21.79 13.40
CA GLU A 50 7.38 21.62 14.86
C GLU A 50 5.92 21.48 15.37
N ALA A 51 4.93 21.98 14.61
CA ALA A 51 3.51 21.96 14.97
C ALA A 51 2.76 20.68 14.55
N GLY A 52 3.43 19.72 13.89
CA GLY A 52 2.84 18.43 13.53
C GLY A 52 1.90 18.46 12.32
N TYR A 53 1.95 19.50 11.48
CA TYR A 53 1.37 19.40 10.13
C TYR A 53 2.27 18.46 9.32
N SER A 54 1.77 17.27 8.95
CA SER A 54 2.57 16.23 8.30
C SER A 54 2.30 16.14 6.80
N PRO A 55 2.98 16.93 5.94
CA PRO A 55 3.52 16.34 4.73
C PRO A 55 4.40 15.15 5.16
N THR A 56 4.44 14.11 4.36
CA THR A 56 5.39 13.02 4.61
C THR A 56 6.72 13.38 3.97
N PHE A 57 7.83 13.20 4.70
CA PHE A 57 9.17 13.54 4.23
C PHE A 57 10.08 12.31 4.22
N ALA A 58 11.01 12.27 3.27
CA ALA A 58 12.21 11.44 3.31
C ALA A 58 13.41 12.25 2.83
N VAL A 59 14.55 12.05 3.48
CA VAL A 59 15.80 12.77 3.18
C VAL A 59 16.70 11.85 2.37
N ASP A 60 16.96 12.20 1.12
CA ASP A 60 17.98 11.53 0.31
C ASP A 60 19.38 11.98 0.78
N ALA A 61 20.36 11.07 0.73
CA ALA A 61 21.73 11.30 1.16
C ALA A 61 22.51 12.28 0.26
N GLY A 62 21.94 12.72 -0.87
CA GLY A 62 22.59 13.52 -1.90
C GLY A 62 22.15 14.99 -2.04
N ASP A 63 21.83 15.69 -0.95
CA ASP A 63 21.60 17.16 -0.88
C ASP A 63 20.14 17.66 -1.05
N GLY A 64 19.13 16.78 -0.97
CA GLY A 64 17.71 17.14 -1.11
C GLY A 64 16.75 16.37 -0.19
N VAL A 65 15.60 16.97 0.11
CA VAL A 65 14.47 16.35 0.83
C VAL A 65 13.32 16.14 -0.13
N VAL A 66 12.81 14.92 -0.20
CA VAL A 66 11.61 14.59 -0.96
C VAL A 66 10.41 14.63 -0.03
N TYR A 67 9.31 15.21 -0.50
CA TYR A 67 8.05 15.27 0.23
C TYR A 67 6.87 14.97 -0.68
N THR A 68 5.73 14.60 -0.09
CA THR A 68 4.51 14.30 -0.85
C THR A 68 3.35 15.16 -0.39
N TYR A 69 2.55 15.66 -1.34
CA TYR A 69 1.34 16.42 -1.06
C TYR A 69 0.24 16.07 -2.07
N ASP A 70 -0.88 15.53 -1.58
CA ASP A 70 -2.22 15.43 -2.20
C ASP A 70 -2.35 14.80 -3.62
N SER A 71 -1.24 14.40 -4.25
CA SER A 71 -1.09 13.74 -5.56
C SER A 71 0.24 14.10 -6.25
N THR A 72 1.17 14.79 -5.56
CA THR A 72 2.47 15.18 -6.11
C THR A 72 3.63 14.70 -5.23
N ILE A 73 4.76 14.41 -5.86
CA ILE A 73 6.06 14.19 -5.21
C ILE A 73 6.93 15.41 -5.51
N GLY A 74 7.35 16.11 -4.46
CA GLY A 74 8.21 17.28 -4.53
C GLY A 74 9.64 16.98 -4.09
N LYS A 75 10.63 17.54 -4.78
CA LYS A 75 12.04 17.56 -4.38
C LYS A 75 12.42 18.95 -3.91
N ALA A 76 12.84 19.11 -2.67
CA ALA A 76 13.26 20.39 -2.09
C ALA A 76 14.71 20.37 -1.63
N ASN A 77 15.31 21.56 -1.54
CA ASN A 77 16.53 21.78 -0.78
C ASN A 77 16.15 22.30 0.61
N TYR A 78 16.39 21.48 1.63
CA TYR A 78 16.03 21.80 3.01
C TYR A 78 16.78 23.01 3.55
N GLU A 79 18.10 23.07 3.35
CA GLU A 79 18.93 24.16 3.87
C GLU A 79 18.53 25.54 3.32
N LYS A 80 18.11 25.57 2.06
CA LYS A 80 17.68 26.80 1.38
C LYS A 80 16.19 27.08 1.55
N GLY A 81 15.40 26.09 1.97
CA GLY A 81 13.94 26.20 2.04
C GLY A 81 13.29 26.44 0.67
N VAL A 82 13.81 25.79 -0.39
CA VAL A 82 13.36 26.00 -1.77
C VAL A 82 12.90 24.68 -2.38
N LEU A 83 11.72 24.69 -2.99
CA LEU A 83 11.25 23.61 -3.87
C LEU A 83 12.08 23.63 -5.15
N LEU A 84 12.76 22.52 -5.44
CA LEU A 84 13.55 22.34 -6.65
C LEU A 84 12.69 21.83 -7.80
N ASP A 85 11.81 20.86 -7.51
CA ASP A 85 10.96 20.23 -8.52
C ASP A 85 9.69 19.60 -7.90
N ALA A 86 8.66 19.36 -8.70
CA ALA A 86 7.46 18.65 -8.29
C ALA A 86 6.80 17.92 -9.45
N TRP A 87 6.46 16.65 -9.24
CA TRP A 87 5.90 15.78 -10.25
C TRP A 87 4.53 15.24 -9.83
N PRO A 88 3.53 15.21 -10.72
CA PRO A 88 2.26 14.56 -10.45
C PRO A 88 2.43 13.04 -10.37
N ILE A 89 1.71 12.42 -9.43
CA ILE A 89 1.62 10.97 -9.30
C ILE A 89 0.47 10.51 -10.18
N HIS A 90 0.79 10.03 -11.38
CA HIS A 90 -0.19 9.41 -12.26
C HIS A 90 -0.47 7.96 -11.83
N PRO A 91 -1.72 7.48 -11.96
CA PRO A 91 -2.01 6.06 -11.78
C PRO A 91 -1.16 5.21 -12.72
N TRP A 92 -0.51 4.19 -12.17
CA TRP A 92 0.26 3.21 -12.92
C TRP A 92 -0.69 2.24 -13.63
N PRO A 93 -0.62 2.09 -14.96
CA PRO A 93 -1.56 1.27 -15.72
C PRO A 93 -1.59 -0.21 -15.31
N GLY A 94 -0.48 -0.73 -14.77
CA GLY A 94 -0.35 -2.10 -14.31
C GLY A 94 -0.97 -2.38 -12.93
N HIS A 95 -1.61 -1.40 -12.30
CA HIS A 95 -2.19 -1.56 -10.97
C HIS A 95 -3.48 -2.40 -11.07
N LEU A 96 -3.41 -3.63 -10.55
CA LEU A 96 -4.50 -4.61 -10.60
C LEU A 96 -5.05 -4.92 -9.20
N PHE A 97 -6.36 -5.19 -9.15
CA PHE A 97 -7.11 -5.57 -7.96
C PHE A 97 -7.77 -6.94 -8.18
N PHE A 98 -8.05 -7.66 -7.10
CA PHE A 98 -9.05 -8.71 -7.18
C PHE A 98 -10.44 -8.10 -7.35
N ALA A 99 -11.26 -8.66 -8.22
CA ALA A 99 -12.62 -8.18 -8.45
C ALA A 99 -13.45 -8.13 -7.16
N GLY A 100 -13.23 -9.10 -6.26
CA GLY A 100 -13.91 -9.16 -4.97
C GLY A 100 -13.50 -8.04 -4.00
N GLU A 101 -12.31 -7.46 -4.11
CA GLU A 101 -11.88 -6.32 -3.29
C GLU A 101 -12.77 -5.09 -3.50
N TYR A 102 -13.44 -5.03 -4.65
CA TYR A 102 -14.30 -3.94 -5.06
C TYR A 102 -15.73 -4.02 -4.55
N ALA A 103 -16.15 -5.17 -4.03
CA ALA A 103 -17.48 -5.33 -3.43
C ALA A 103 -17.66 -4.40 -2.21
N ALA A 104 -16.60 -3.69 -1.78
CA ALA A 104 -16.55 -2.99 -0.51
C ALA A 104 -17.18 -1.57 -0.45
N ALA A 105 -17.66 -0.94 -1.54
CA ALA A 105 -18.45 0.32 -1.45
C ALA A 105 -19.02 0.81 -2.79
N ALA A 106 -18.36 0.52 -3.91
CA ALA A 106 -18.74 1.08 -5.21
C ALA A 106 -20.04 0.48 -5.79
N GLU A 107 -20.39 -0.72 -5.37
CA GLU A 107 -21.56 -1.49 -5.79
C GLU A 107 -22.81 -1.14 -4.94
N ALA A 108 -22.60 -0.85 -3.65
CA ALA A 108 -23.58 -0.30 -2.73
C ALA A 108 -24.29 0.96 -3.27
N ALA A 109 -23.52 1.88 -3.84
CA ALA A 109 -24.02 3.13 -4.42
C ALA A 109 -24.79 2.91 -5.75
N SER A 110 -24.53 1.80 -6.46
CA SER A 110 -25.29 1.39 -7.65
C SER A 110 -26.70 0.90 -7.26
N ILE A 111 -26.79 0.12 -6.17
CA ILE A 111 -28.06 -0.35 -5.59
C ILE A 111 -28.91 0.81 -5.06
N ALA A 112 -28.29 1.81 -4.43
CA ALA A 112 -28.99 3.01 -3.96
C ALA A 112 -29.71 3.78 -5.07
N ARG A 113 -29.35 3.55 -6.34
CA ARG A 113 -29.98 4.12 -7.54
C ARG A 113 -30.87 3.14 -8.30
N GLY A 114 -31.15 1.96 -7.74
CA GLY A 114 -32.01 0.93 -8.33
C GLY A 114 -31.28 -0.06 -9.25
N GLY A 115 -29.97 -0.22 -9.14
CA GLY A 115 -29.22 -1.29 -9.81
C GLY A 115 -29.25 -2.59 -9.01
N ASP A 116 -29.26 -3.74 -9.69
CA ASP A 116 -29.00 -5.03 -9.04
C ASP A 116 -27.50 -5.13 -8.71
N LEU A 117 -27.20 -5.70 -7.53
CA LEU A 117 -25.84 -6.03 -7.12
C LEU A 117 -25.43 -7.33 -7.80
N GLU A 118 -24.67 -7.25 -8.89
CA GLU A 118 -23.97 -8.41 -9.42
C GLU A 118 -22.58 -8.45 -8.78
N LEU A 119 -22.47 -9.21 -7.68
CA LEU A 119 -21.16 -9.58 -7.16
C LEU A 119 -20.36 -10.25 -8.30
N PRO A 120 -19.05 -10.01 -8.40
CA PRO A 120 -18.23 -10.63 -9.44
C PRO A 120 -18.36 -12.15 -9.33
N GLU A 121 -18.70 -12.80 -10.46
CA GLU A 121 -18.82 -14.26 -10.53
C GLU A 121 -17.54 -14.93 -10.04
N ASN A 122 -16.39 -14.32 -10.36
CA ASN A 122 -15.09 -14.72 -9.87
C ASN A 122 -14.46 -13.58 -9.05
N PRO A 123 -14.51 -13.62 -7.70
CA PRO A 123 -13.91 -12.59 -6.87
C PRO A 123 -12.38 -12.52 -7.00
N THR A 124 -11.74 -13.53 -7.59
CA THR A 124 -10.28 -13.62 -7.75
C THR A 124 -9.80 -13.18 -9.13
N GLU A 125 -10.71 -12.79 -10.02
CA GLU A 125 -10.36 -12.19 -11.31
C GLU A 125 -9.60 -10.88 -11.08
N LEU A 126 -8.54 -10.67 -11.85
CA LEU A 126 -7.76 -9.43 -11.79
C LEU A 126 -8.40 -8.37 -12.68
N VAL A 127 -8.65 -7.19 -12.11
CA VAL A 127 -9.27 -6.06 -12.80
C VAL A 127 -8.41 -4.80 -12.67
N SER A 128 -8.32 -4.03 -13.76
CA SER A 128 -7.69 -2.70 -13.75
C SER A 128 -8.73 -1.61 -13.48
N ARG A 129 -8.40 -0.66 -12.61
CA ARG A 129 -9.26 0.48 -12.27
C ARG A 129 -8.42 1.76 -12.18
N VAL A 130 -8.81 2.77 -12.96
CA VAL A 130 -8.05 4.02 -13.13
C VAL A 130 -8.34 5.05 -12.03
N ALA A 131 -9.45 4.92 -11.29
CA ALA A 131 -9.92 5.96 -10.39
C ALA A 131 -9.68 5.60 -8.91
N SER A 132 -8.79 6.36 -8.25
CA SER A 132 -8.81 6.62 -6.79
C SER A 132 -8.04 5.70 -5.83
N TYR A 133 -7.04 4.92 -6.26
CA TYR A 133 -6.24 4.15 -5.28
C TYR A 133 -5.20 5.00 -4.52
N LEU A 134 -4.92 6.21 -4.99
CA LEU A 134 -4.07 7.20 -4.30
C LEU A 134 -4.90 7.99 -3.29
N SER A 135 -5.58 7.29 -2.36
CA SER A 135 -6.06 7.96 -1.15
C SER A 135 -4.92 7.96 -0.13
N LEU A 136 -4.38 9.14 0.17
CA LEU A 136 -3.45 9.33 1.30
C LEU A 136 -4.18 9.23 2.64
N ASP A 137 -5.52 9.32 2.62
CA ASP A 137 -6.39 9.20 3.77
C ASP A 137 -6.86 7.75 3.92
N SER A 138 -6.06 6.89 4.57
CA SER A 138 -6.56 5.61 5.11
C SER A 138 -6.51 5.60 6.64
N THR A 139 -7.63 5.34 7.28
CA THR A 139 -7.72 5.26 8.74
C THR A 139 -7.20 3.93 9.30
N MET A 140 -6.84 2.97 8.45
CA MET A 140 -6.36 1.65 8.84
C MET A 140 -4.87 1.50 8.53
N PRO A 141 -3.99 1.49 9.56
CA PRO A 141 -2.56 1.36 9.35
C PRO A 141 -2.13 -0.12 9.36
N ALA A 142 -1.34 -0.54 8.37
CA ALA A 142 -0.56 -1.77 8.42
C ALA A 142 0.68 -1.54 9.30
N GLY A 143 0.59 -1.85 10.59
CA GLY A 143 1.59 -1.47 11.57
C GLY A 143 1.87 0.04 11.57
N CYS A 144 3.13 0.46 11.51
CA CYS A 144 3.49 1.89 11.36
C CYS A 144 3.98 2.26 9.96
N LEU A 145 3.78 1.41 8.94
CA LEU A 145 4.22 1.74 7.59
C LEU A 145 3.60 3.07 7.12
N LYS A 146 2.42 3.42 7.63
CA LYS A 146 1.76 4.71 7.43
C LYS A 146 2.30 5.89 8.27
N SER A 147 3.07 5.66 9.34
CA SER A 147 3.63 6.76 10.14
C SER A 147 4.87 7.39 9.50
N ILE A 148 5.52 6.64 8.61
CA ILE A 148 6.57 7.15 7.74
C ILE A 148 6.26 6.61 6.34
N PRO A 149 5.31 7.19 5.59
CA PRO A 149 4.88 6.56 4.34
C PRO A 149 5.86 6.76 3.19
N LEU A 150 6.97 7.50 3.37
CA LEU A 150 7.98 7.70 2.33
C LEU A 150 9.28 6.94 2.65
N ARG A 151 9.79 6.21 1.66
CA ARG A 151 11.11 5.56 1.65
C ARG A 151 11.84 5.94 0.37
N TYR A 152 13.14 5.67 0.36
CA TYR A 152 13.95 5.76 -0.84
C TYR A 152 14.95 4.62 -0.90
N GLY A 153 15.32 4.23 -2.10
CA GLY A 153 16.35 3.24 -2.35
C GLY A 153 16.43 2.90 -3.84
N ASP A 154 17.60 2.44 -4.26
CA ASP A 154 17.85 1.93 -5.60
C ASP A 154 17.17 0.57 -5.76
N PHE A 155 15.97 0.59 -6.34
CA PHE A 155 15.06 -0.54 -6.42
C PHE A 155 15.31 -1.37 -7.67
N ASP A 156 15.66 -0.74 -8.79
CA ASP A 156 15.94 -1.39 -10.08
C ASP A 156 17.43 -1.56 -10.39
N SER A 157 18.31 -1.15 -9.47
CA SER A 157 19.77 -1.25 -9.58
C SER A 157 20.39 -0.37 -10.68
N ASP A 158 19.74 0.72 -11.05
CA ASP A 158 20.26 1.71 -12.01
C ASP A 158 21.24 2.73 -11.36
N GLY A 159 21.34 2.73 -10.02
CA GLY A 159 22.20 3.63 -9.24
C GLY A 159 21.53 4.95 -8.82
N THR A 160 20.29 5.18 -9.24
CA THR A 160 19.37 6.22 -8.77
C THR A 160 18.46 5.63 -7.69
N SER A 161 17.97 6.45 -6.77
CA SER A 161 17.01 5.97 -5.76
C SER A 161 15.58 6.30 -6.19
N GLU A 162 14.74 5.28 -6.21
CA GLU A 162 13.30 5.41 -6.31
C GLU A 162 12.74 5.93 -4.99
N VAL A 163 11.59 6.58 -5.08
CA VAL A 163 10.78 6.99 -3.95
C VAL A 163 9.65 5.97 -3.79
N VAL A 164 9.59 5.32 -2.63
CA VAL A 164 8.52 4.36 -2.30
C VAL A 164 7.54 5.02 -1.35
N LEU A 165 6.29 5.15 -1.78
CA LEU A 165 5.20 5.80 -1.07
C LEU A 165 4.13 4.77 -0.66
N PHE A 166 3.79 4.73 0.62
CA PHE A 166 2.61 4.06 1.15
C PHE A 166 1.42 5.01 1.10
N ALA A 167 0.61 4.89 0.05
CA ALA A 167 -0.59 5.67 -0.19
C ALA A 167 -1.84 4.84 0.15
N GLY A 168 -2.27 4.96 1.41
CA GLY A 168 -3.40 4.21 1.94
C GLY A 168 -3.12 2.71 1.94
N ALA A 169 -3.90 1.97 1.14
CA ALA A 169 -3.77 0.53 0.94
C ALA A 169 -2.87 0.16 -0.26
N SER A 170 -2.19 1.15 -0.85
CA SER A 170 -1.33 0.97 -2.01
C SER A 170 0.11 1.33 -1.69
N ILE A 171 1.05 0.63 -2.33
CA ILE A 171 2.46 1.03 -2.40
C ILE A 171 2.74 1.52 -3.82
N VAL A 172 3.47 2.62 -3.92
CA VAL A 172 3.80 3.32 -5.16
C VAL A 172 5.31 3.48 -5.23
N PHE A 173 5.92 3.07 -6.33
CA PHE A 173 7.34 3.22 -6.62
C PHE A 173 7.46 4.28 -7.72
N PHE A 174 8.02 5.42 -7.37
CA PHE A 174 8.20 6.56 -8.25
C PHE A 174 9.68 6.72 -8.57
N SER A 175 10.03 6.86 -9.85
CA SER A 175 11.38 7.14 -10.29
C SER A 175 11.54 8.65 -10.49
N PRO A 176 12.38 9.34 -9.68
CA PRO A 176 12.71 10.74 -9.92
C PRO A 176 13.48 10.96 -11.23
N LEU A 177 14.13 9.92 -11.77
CA LEU A 177 14.83 9.99 -13.05
C LEU A 177 13.85 10.03 -14.23
N ASN A 178 12.81 9.18 -14.17
CA ASN A 178 11.79 9.10 -15.22
C ASN A 178 10.60 10.03 -14.97
N GLU A 179 10.55 10.67 -13.80
CA GLU A 179 9.50 11.58 -13.37
C GLU A 179 8.10 10.92 -13.35
N GLU A 180 8.04 9.61 -13.12
CA GLU A 180 6.80 8.82 -13.20
C GLU A 180 6.74 7.66 -12.20
N VAL A 181 5.54 7.11 -12.03
CA VAL A 181 5.33 5.88 -11.27
C VAL A 181 5.73 4.69 -12.12
N ILE A 182 6.77 3.98 -11.69
CA ILE A 182 7.32 2.84 -12.41
C ILE A 182 6.70 1.51 -11.99
N PHE A 183 6.13 1.44 -10.79
CA PHE A 183 5.43 0.26 -10.28
C PHE A 183 4.47 0.65 -9.14
N SER A 184 3.34 -0.04 -9.02
CA SER A 184 2.43 0.16 -7.90
C SER A 184 1.55 -1.05 -7.64
N TYR A 185 1.22 -1.34 -6.38
CA TYR A 185 0.31 -2.42 -6.07
C TYR A 185 -0.52 -2.15 -4.82
N HIS A 186 -1.71 -2.74 -4.79
CA HIS A 186 -2.57 -2.76 -3.61
C HIS A 186 -2.07 -3.85 -2.66
N TYR A 187 -1.60 -3.49 -1.46
CA TYR A 187 -0.92 -4.41 -0.56
C TYR A 187 -1.84 -5.00 0.51
N GLU A 188 -2.95 -4.35 0.82
CA GLU A 188 -3.90 -4.82 1.83
C GLU A 188 -5.32 -4.33 1.55
N LEU A 189 -6.30 -5.21 1.72
CA LEU A 189 -7.68 -4.86 2.00
C LEU A 189 -8.09 -5.49 3.33
N ASN A 190 -8.72 -4.70 4.19
CA ASN A 190 -9.40 -5.20 5.38
C ASN A 190 -10.80 -4.58 5.46
N ASP A 191 -11.81 -5.37 5.08
CA ASP A 191 -13.21 -4.98 5.12
C ASP A 191 -13.90 -5.47 6.41
N GLU A 192 -13.17 -5.77 7.48
CA GLU A 192 -13.75 -6.28 8.73
C GLU A 192 -14.29 -5.15 9.63
N LEU A 193 -15.55 -5.24 10.04
CA LEU A 193 -16.10 -4.41 11.11
C LEU A 193 -15.61 -4.88 12.49
N ILE A 194 -15.29 -3.90 13.34
CA ILE A 194 -15.07 -4.16 14.76
C ILE A 194 -16.35 -4.63 15.46
N GLU A 195 -16.22 -5.56 16.42
CA GLU A 195 -17.35 -6.27 17.03
C GLU A 195 -18.39 -5.34 17.68
N ASP A 196 -17.97 -4.23 18.29
CA ASP A 196 -18.89 -3.28 18.92
C ASP A 196 -19.76 -2.56 17.89
N VAL A 197 -19.20 -2.20 16.72
CA VAL A 197 -19.94 -1.62 15.61
C VAL A 197 -20.89 -2.65 15.00
N VAL A 198 -20.46 -3.92 14.89
CA VAL A 198 -21.35 -5.02 14.45
C VAL A 198 -22.57 -5.13 15.35
N LYS A 199 -22.41 -5.07 16.68
CA LYS A 199 -23.54 -5.18 17.63
C LYS A 199 -24.51 -4.02 17.52
N GLU A 200 -24.02 -2.83 17.16
CA GLU A 200 -24.83 -1.64 16.96
C GLU A 200 -25.63 -1.70 15.65
N ILE A 201 -24.96 -2.04 14.55
CA ILE A 201 -25.55 -2.02 13.20
C ILE A 201 -26.39 -3.29 12.94
N PHE A 202 -25.89 -4.45 13.37
CA PHE A 202 -26.51 -5.77 13.20
C PHE A 202 -26.70 -6.45 14.55
N PRO A 203 -27.72 -6.05 15.34
CA PRO A 203 -27.91 -6.61 16.67
C PRO A 203 -28.28 -8.11 16.62
N PRO A 204 -27.89 -8.89 17.65
CA PRO A 204 -28.24 -10.31 17.76
C PRO A 204 -29.77 -10.52 17.88
N PRO A 205 -30.28 -11.74 17.59
CA PRO A 205 -29.54 -12.99 17.40
C PRO A 205 -28.90 -13.15 16.01
N TYR A 206 -27.76 -13.83 15.98
CA TYR A 206 -27.11 -14.26 14.75
C TYR A 206 -27.55 -15.67 14.36
N SER A 207 -27.67 -15.92 13.07
CA SER A 207 -27.98 -17.24 12.51
C SER A 207 -26.71 -18.03 12.22
N ASP A 208 -26.84 -19.35 12.04
CA ASP A 208 -25.74 -20.23 11.62
C ASP A 208 -25.21 -19.88 10.20
N SER A 209 -26.07 -19.30 9.36
CA SER A 209 -25.72 -18.79 8.02
C SER A 209 -25.13 -17.38 8.02
N ASP A 210 -25.11 -16.70 9.16
CA ASP A 210 -24.45 -15.40 9.26
C ASP A 210 -22.92 -15.62 9.29
N PRO A 211 -22.12 -14.68 8.75
CA PRO A 211 -20.67 -14.76 8.85
C PRO A 211 -20.21 -14.60 10.31
N GLN A 212 -19.04 -15.15 10.60
CA GLN A 212 -18.38 -14.93 11.90
C GLN A 212 -17.96 -13.47 12.06
N TYR A 213 -17.45 -12.87 10.97
CA TYR A 213 -17.00 -11.48 10.87
C TYR A 213 -17.75 -10.77 9.74
N PHE A 214 -18.31 -9.60 10.05
CA PHE A 214 -19.15 -8.84 9.12
C PHE A 214 -18.33 -7.79 8.37
N SER A 215 -18.68 -7.57 7.12
CA SER A 215 -18.04 -6.58 6.26
C SER A 215 -18.39 -5.13 6.64
N ASP A 216 -17.43 -4.20 6.59
CA ASP A 216 -17.66 -2.75 6.73
C ASP A 216 -18.51 -2.22 5.58
N SER A 217 -18.21 -2.69 4.38
CA SER A 217 -19.00 -2.44 3.17
C SER A 217 -20.48 -2.79 3.26
N GLY A 218 -20.80 -3.92 3.90
CA GLY A 218 -22.18 -4.33 4.15
C GLY A 218 -22.91 -3.43 5.15
N ALA A 219 -22.19 -2.73 6.02
CA ALA A 219 -22.73 -1.80 7.00
C ALA A 219 -22.92 -0.37 6.48
N ASP A 220 -22.51 -0.07 5.24
CA ASP A 220 -22.85 1.20 4.62
C ASP A 220 -24.38 1.42 4.67
N VAL A 221 -24.77 2.64 5.01
CA VAL A 221 -26.17 3.07 5.21
C VAL A 221 -27.06 2.75 4.00
N LEU A 222 -26.49 2.66 2.80
CA LEU A 222 -27.20 2.33 1.57
C LEU A 222 -27.34 0.82 1.33
N VAL A 223 -26.50 -0.02 1.96
CA VAL A 223 -26.50 -1.48 1.82
C VAL A 223 -27.26 -2.13 2.96
N MET A 224 -26.79 -1.92 4.19
CA MET A 224 -27.32 -2.53 5.41
C MET A 224 -27.55 -4.05 5.31
N GLN A 225 -26.56 -4.78 4.79
CA GLN A 225 -26.60 -6.24 4.64
C GLN A 225 -25.52 -6.94 5.46
N LYS A 226 -25.85 -8.13 5.97
CA LYS A 226 -24.97 -9.03 6.71
C LYS A 226 -24.01 -9.78 5.75
N LEU A 227 -23.10 -9.06 5.10
CA LEU A 227 -22.14 -9.65 4.18
C LEU A 227 -20.89 -10.17 4.93
N PRO A 228 -20.24 -11.24 4.45
CA PRO A 228 -19.02 -11.76 5.04
C PRO A 228 -17.86 -10.78 4.82
N ALA A 229 -17.12 -10.47 5.88
CA ALA A 229 -15.89 -9.69 5.78
C ALA A 229 -14.90 -10.34 4.81
N GLN A 230 -14.18 -9.51 4.08
CA GLN A 230 -13.12 -9.93 3.18
C GLN A 230 -11.79 -9.31 3.59
N LYS A 231 -10.72 -10.07 3.39
CA LYS A 231 -9.35 -9.60 3.56
C LYS A 231 -8.56 -9.98 2.34
N SER A 232 -7.65 -9.13 1.90
CA SER A 232 -6.66 -9.49 0.90
C SER A 232 -5.32 -8.89 1.25
N TYR A 233 -4.27 -9.59 0.88
CA TYR A 233 -2.90 -9.18 1.16
C TYR A 233 -2.04 -9.47 -0.04
N SER A 234 -1.06 -8.60 -0.28
CA SER A 234 -0.10 -8.77 -1.36
C SER A 234 1.31 -8.58 -0.86
N LYS A 235 2.22 -9.37 -1.43
CA LYS A 235 3.66 -9.27 -1.18
C LYS A 235 4.43 -9.26 -2.48
N ILE A 236 5.51 -8.48 -2.51
CA ILE A 236 6.46 -8.48 -3.62
C ILE A 236 7.73 -9.24 -3.27
N PHE A 237 8.29 -9.86 -4.29
CA PHE A 237 9.62 -10.47 -4.30
C PHE A 237 10.38 -9.91 -5.48
N VAL A 238 11.62 -9.48 -5.26
CA VAL A 238 12.47 -8.89 -6.29
C VAL A 238 13.70 -9.76 -6.49
N SER A 239 13.89 -10.26 -7.71
CA SER A 239 15.02 -11.11 -8.09
C SER A 239 15.08 -11.26 -9.61
N ASN A 240 16.19 -11.76 -10.13
CA ASN A 240 16.24 -12.36 -11.47
C ASN A 240 15.53 -13.72 -11.41
N PHE A 241 14.26 -13.82 -11.80
CA PHE A 241 13.46 -15.03 -11.74
C PHE A 241 13.54 -15.86 -13.03
N ASP A 242 13.65 -15.22 -14.18
CA ASP A 242 13.60 -15.86 -15.49
C ASP A 242 14.99 -16.25 -16.05
N GLY A 243 16.07 -15.72 -15.46
CA GLY A 243 17.46 -16.01 -15.80
C GLY A 243 18.12 -15.02 -16.77
N ASP A 244 17.54 -13.84 -17.02
CA ASP A 244 18.03 -12.88 -18.03
C ASP A 244 19.04 -11.83 -17.51
N ASP A 245 19.36 -11.88 -16.20
CA ASP A 245 20.23 -10.95 -15.46
C ASP A 245 19.58 -9.58 -15.12
N ALA A 246 18.31 -9.36 -15.43
CA ALA A 246 17.49 -8.25 -14.96
C ALA A 246 16.82 -8.57 -13.61
N LEU A 247 16.28 -7.54 -12.95
CA LEU A 247 15.46 -7.70 -11.75
C LEU A 247 13.99 -7.69 -12.15
N ASP A 248 13.29 -8.75 -11.75
CA ASP A 248 11.85 -8.88 -11.94
C ASP A 248 11.13 -8.79 -10.60
N ILE A 249 9.84 -8.51 -10.67
CA ILE A 249 8.93 -8.49 -9.53
C ILE A 249 7.95 -9.64 -9.67
N ILE A 250 7.90 -10.49 -8.64
CA ILE A 250 6.74 -11.36 -8.41
C ILE A 250 5.85 -10.71 -7.36
N LEU A 251 4.64 -10.33 -7.75
CA LEU A 251 3.57 -9.86 -6.87
C LEU A 251 2.65 -11.05 -6.54
N TRP A 252 2.78 -11.57 -5.32
CA TRP A 252 1.97 -12.67 -4.81
C TRP A 252 0.82 -12.12 -3.96
N ARG A 253 -0.42 -12.36 -4.37
CA ARG A 253 -1.63 -11.93 -3.67
C ARG A 253 -2.45 -13.11 -3.19
N LYS A 254 -3.07 -12.95 -2.02
CA LYS A 254 -4.01 -13.91 -1.43
C LYS A 254 -5.26 -13.18 -0.95
N MET A 255 -6.42 -13.81 -1.13
CA MET A 255 -7.72 -13.27 -0.75
C MET A 255 -8.48 -14.25 0.14
N TYR A 256 -9.16 -13.72 1.14
CA TYR A 256 -9.80 -14.46 2.21
C TYR A 256 -11.23 -13.96 2.44
N ARG A 257 -12.09 -14.87 2.91
CA ARG A 257 -13.49 -14.58 3.26
C ARG A 257 -13.82 -15.15 4.63
N SER A 258 -14.60 -14.41 5.41
CA SER A 258 -15.06 -14.87 6.72
C SER A 258 -15.82 -16.19 6.60
N ASN A 259 -15.50 -17.12 7.50
CA ASN A 259 -16.23 -18.36 7.69
C ASN A 259 -17.65 -18.08 8.19
N LEU A 260 -18.55 -19.03 7.99
CA LEU A 260 -19.90 -18.99 8.55
C LEU A 260 -19.90 -19.37 10.03
N ARG A 261 -20.88 -18.90 10.79
CA ARG A 261 -21.05 -19.27 12.20
C ARG A 261 -21.35 -20.75 12.41
N SER A 262 -21.91 -21.41 11.40
CA SER A 262 -22.07 -22.87 11.37
C SER A 262 -20.74 -23.63 11.34
N GLU A 263 -19.66 -23.00 10.87
CA GLU A 263 -18.36 -23.66 10.70
C GLU A 263 -17.59 -23.69 12.03
N SER A 264 -16.94 -24.82 12.30
CA SER A 264 -16.18 -25.01 13.55
C SER A 264 -14.84 -24.27 13.57
N VAL A 265 -14.34 -23.85 12.41
CA VAL A 265 -13.06 -23.13 12.28
C VAL A 265 -13.35 -21.64 12.37
N SER A 266 -12.79 -20.98 13.38
CA SER A 266 -12.88 -19.54 13.52
C SER A 266 -12.04 -18.81 12.45
N GLY A 267 -12.50 -17.64 12.02
CA GLY A 267 -11.72 -16.74 11.15
C GLY A 267 -12.18 -16.74 9.71
N PHE A 268 -11.21 -16.87 8.80
CA PHE A 268 -11.36 -16.72 7.37
C PHE A 268 -10.81 -17.96 6.66
N HIS A 269 -11.28 -18.23 5.45
CA HIS A 269 -10.68 -19.20 4.53
C HIS A 269 -10.21 -18.50 3.26
N MET A 270 -9.14 -19.01 2.66
CA MET A 270 -8.63 -18.50 1.39
C MET A 270 -9.60 -18.82 0.26
N ILE A 271 -9.99 -17.81 -0.50
CA ILE A 271 -10.87 -17.93 -1.67
C ILE A 271 -10.11 -17.70 -2.99
N GLY A 272 -8.88 -17.16 -2.93
CA GLY A 272 -8.10 -16.84 -4.12
C GLY A 272 -6.61 -16.64 -3.84
N GLU A 273 -5.81 -16.99 -4.83
CA GLU A 273 -4.36 -16.81 -4.85
C GLU A 273 -3.90 -16.54 -6.28
N VAL A 274 -3.06 -15.54 -6.46
CA VAL A 274 -2.47 -15.21 -7.76
C VAL A 274 -1.04 -14.73 -7.57
N ALA A 275 -0.17 -15.08 -8.50
CA ALA A 275 1.20 -14.57 -8.56
C ALA A 275 1.40 -13.96 -9.95
N MET A 276 1.71 -12.68 -9.99
CA MET A 276 1.93 -11.91 -11.21
C MET A 276 3.41 -11.60 -11.37
N HIS A 277 3.90 -11.69 -12.60
CA HIS A 277 5.28 -11.41 -12.95
C HIS A 277 5.39 -10.08 -13.70
N TYR A 278 6.31 -9.22 -13.27
CA TYR A 278 6.61 -7.95 -13.93
C TYR A 278 8.10 -7.82 -14.21
N GLU A 279 8.44 -7.34 -15.40
CA GLU A 279 9.80 -7.02 -15.83
C GLU A 279 9.93 -5.52 -16.10
N LEU A 280 11.14 -4.98 -15.97
CA LEU A 280 11.42 -3.58 -16.29
C LEU A 280 11.52 -3.38 -17.82
N VAL A 281 10.59 -2.62 -18.39
CA VAL A 281 10.53 -2.30 -19.82
C VAL A 281 10.48 -0.78 -19.99
N GLU A 282 11.48 -0.23 -20.68
CA GLU A 282 11.56 1.21 -21.00
C GLU A 282 11.46 2.15 -19.78
N GLY A 283 11.98 1.71 -18.62
CA GLY A 283 12.01 2.51 -17.38
C GLY A 283 10.80 2.33 -16.46
N GLY A 284 9.84 1.47 -16.82
CA GLY A 284 8.70 1.10 -15.97
C GLY A 284 8.48 -0.42 -15.94
N TYR A 285 7.95 -0.94 -14.84
CA TYR A 285 7.60 -2.36 -14.77
C TYR A 285 6.35 -2.65 -15.62
N ALA A 286 6.36 -3.76 -16.33
CA ALA A 286 5.27 -4.21 -17.19
C ALA A 286 4.91 -5.67 -16.89
N LEU A 287 3.61 -5.97 -16.87
CA LEU A 287 3.08 -7.31 -16.60
C LEU A 287 3.45 -8.26 -17.74
N GLN A 288 3.96 -9.44 -17.39
CA GLN A 288 4.35 -10.47 -18.33
C GLN A 288 3.31 -11.59 -18.43
N GLU A 289 3.30 -12.29 -19.57
CA GLU A 289 2.47 -13.49 -19.79
C GLU A 289 3.08 -14.71 -19.07
N THR A 290 3.15 -14.67 -17.74
CA THR A 290 3.60 -15.78 -16.89
C THR A 290 2.41 -16.31 -16.10
N SER A 291 2.25 -17.63 -16.06
CA SER A 291 1.16 -18.23 -15.29
C SER A 291 1.43 -18.14 -13.78
N THR A 292 0.38 -18.08 -12.96
CA THR A 292 0.50 -18.14 -11.50
C THR A 292 1.32 -19.35 -11.05
N ILE A 293 1.15 -20.51 -11.71
CA ILE A 293 1.85 -21.74 -11.36
C ILE A 293 3.36 -21.59 -11.59
N ASP A 294 3.76 -21.00 -12.71
CA ASP A 294 5.17 -20.80 -13.03
C ASP A 294 5.81 -19.79 -12.08
N ALA A 295 5.14 -18.65 -11.83
CA ALA A 295 5.60 -17.63 -10.89
C ALA A 295 5.76 -18.18 -9.45
N LEU A 296 4.81 -18.99 -8.97
CA LEU A 296 4.93 -19.65 -7.67
C LEU A 296 6.04 -20.71 -7.65
N THR A 297 6.27 -21.41 -8.76
CA THR A 297 7.38 -22.36 -8.91
C THR A 297 8.73 -21.64 -8.79
N TRP A 298 8.87 -20.46 -9.40
CA TRP A 298 10.09 -19.66 -9.29
C TRP A 298 10.37 -19.19 -7.86
N LEU A 299 9.32 -18.84 -7.10
CA LEU A 299 9.46 -18.55 -5.67
C LEU A 299 9.95 -19.78 -4.89
N ASP A 300 9.37 -20.95 -5.13
CA ASP A 300 9.75 -22.20 -4.46
C ASP A 300 11.19 -22.64 -4.80
N ASP A 301 11.60 -22.55 -6.08
CA ASP A 301 12.96 -22.87 -6.54
C ASP A 301 14.01 -22.00 -5.83
N LYS A 302 13.67 -20.73 -5.56
CA LYS A 302 14.50 -19.80 -4.78
C LYS A 302 14.33 -19.93 -3.27
N LYS A 303 13.46 -20.83 -2.80
CA LYS A 303 13.11 -21.06 -1.39
C LYS A 303 12.59 -19.80 -0.71
N LEU A 304 11.79 -19.04 -1.45
CA LEU A 304 11.11 -17.83 -0.97
C LEU A 304 9.70 -18.22 -0.51
N THR A 305 9.41 -17.95 0.75
CA THR A 305 8.09 -18.16 1.34
C THR A 305 7.32 -16.84 1.42
N TRP A 306 6.00 -16.93 1.61
CA TRP A 306 5.15 -15.76 1.86
C TRP A 306 5.72 -14.83 2.94
N GLN A 307 6.30 -15.39 4.01
CA GLN A 307 6.89 -14.64 5.12
C GLN A 307 8.09 -13.77 4.73
N GLN A 308 8.73 -14.07 3.61
CA GLN A 308 9.93 -13.36 3.13
C GLN A 308 9.62 -12.23 2.15
N GLY A 309 8.39 -12.16 1.64
CA GLY A 309 7.97 -11.07 0.75
C GLY A 309 7.79 -9.76 1.50
N PHE A 310 7.84 -8.64 0.77
CA PHE A 310 7.61 -7.30 1.32
C PHE A 310 6.17 -6.83 1.02
N PRO A 311 5.46 -6.19 1.98
CA PRO A 311 5.87 -5.97 3.36
C PRO A 311 5.62 -7.22 4.24
N SER A 312 6.53 -7.46 5.19
CA SER A 312 6.38 -8.54 6.19
C SER A 312 6.84 -8.14 7.58
N ARG A 313 7.78 -7.20 7.67
CA ARG A 313 8.38 -6.77 8.93
C ARG A 313 8.18 -5.28 9.16
N SER A 314 7.93 -4.97 10.41
CA SER A 314 7.81 -3.62 10.93
C SER A 314 9.16 -2.90 10.83
N GLU A 315 9.09 -1.63 10.47
CA GLU A 315 10.22 -0.68 10.50
C GLU A 315 10.02 0.38 11.59
N CYS A 316 9.08 0.13 12.50
CA CYS A 316 8.71 1.09 13.54
C CYS A 316 9.77 1.16 14.62
N PRO A 317 10.07 2.37 15.14
CA PRO A 317 10.88 2.53 16.34
C PRO A 317 10.43 1.62 17.49
N GLY A 318 11.29 0.68 17.90
CA GLY A 318 11.03 -0.28 18.99
C GLY A 318 10.37 -1.60 18.59
N GLU A 319 9.88 -1.72 17.35
CA GLU A 319 9.28 -2.94 16.79
C GLU A 319 10.00 -3.39 15.51
N GLU A 320 11.22 -2.90 15.27
CA GLU A 320 11.97 -3.16 14.04
C GLU A 320 12.22 -4.67 13.84
N GLY A 321 11.94 -5.14 12.63
CA GLY A 321 12.15 -6.54 12.26
C GLY A 321 11.10 -7.50 12.83
N LYS A 322 10.17 -7.06 13.68
CA LYS A 322 9.03 -7.88 14.11
C LYS A 322 8.02 -8.02 12.96
N LEU A 323 7.22 -9.08 12.98
CA LEU A 323 6.20 -9.31 11.97
C LEU A 323 5.12 -8.22 12.04
N ILE A 324 4.63 -7.79 10.88
CA ILE A 324 3.48 -6.88 10.79
C ILE A 324 2.23 -7.69 11.14
N PRO A 325 1.52 -7.42 12.26
CA PRO A 325 0.46 -8.30 12.75
C PRO A 325 -0.64 -8.58 11.72
N GLU A 326 -1.03 -7.57 10.95
CA GLU A 326 -2.08 -7.65 9.93
C GLU A 326 -1.72 -8.65 8.81
N MET A 327 -0.44 -8.75 8.46
CA MET A 327 0.09 -9.67 7.46
C MET A 327 0.30 -11.10 7.97
N HIS A 328 0.06 -11.32 9.27
CA HIS A 328 0.33 -12.56 10.01
C HIS A 328 -0.84 -12.93 10.93
N ASP A 329 -2.06 -12.50 10.56
CA ASP A 329 -3.26 -12.72 11.35
C ASP A 329 -3.57 -14.23 11.43
N PRO A 330 -3.55 -14.83 12.64
CA PRO A 330 -3.84 -16.24 12.79
C PRO A 330 -5.24 -16.66 12.34
N LEU A 331 -6.18 -15.71 12.26
CA LEU A 331 -7.54 -15.94 11.79
C LEU A 331 -7.60 -16.20 10.28
N LEU A 332 -6.54 -15.97 9.51
CA LEU A 332 -6.52 -16.27 8.08
C LEU A 332 -6.49 -17.77 7.77
N ASN A 333 -6.13 -18.60 8.75
CA ASN A 333 -6.04 -20.06 8.61
C ASN A 333 -5.16 -20.53 7.43
N ASP A 334 -4.19 -19.72 6.99
CA ASP A 334 -3.26 -20.04 5.91
C ASP A 334 -1.92 -20.54 6.46
N PRO A 335 -1.51 -21.78 6.14
CA PRO A 335 -0.20 -22.31 6.52
C PRO A 335 0.97 -21.42 6.12
N ASP A 336 0.93 -20.71 5.00
CA ASP A 336 2.03 -19.83 4.57
C ASP A 336 2.08 -18.53 5.39
N VAL A 337 0.94 -18.08 5.93
CA VAL A 337 0.84 -16.95 6.85
C VAL A 337 1.30 -17.33 8.25
N LEU A 338 1.01 -18.56 8.68
CA LEU A 338 1.21 -19.05 10.05
C LEU A 338 2.62 -19.64 10.33
N ARG A 339 3.45 -19.83 9.31
CA ARG A 339 4.74 -20.54 9.39
C ARG A 339 5.91 -19.70 9.90
#